data_AF-A0A521XXL5-F1
#
_entry.id   AF-A0A521XXL5-F1
#
_cell.length_a   1.000
_cell.length_b   1.000
_cell.length_c   1.000
_cell.angle_alpha   90.00
_cell.angle_beta   90.00
_cell.angle_gamma   90.00
#
_symmetry.space_group_name_H-M   'P 1'
#
loop_
_entity.id
_entity.type
_entity.pdbx_description
1 polymer ?
#
loop_
_entity_poly.entity_id
_entity_poly.type
_entity_poly.pdbx_seq_one_letter_code
_entity_poly.pdbx_strand_id
1 'polypeptide(L)'
;MIGSADLEELKTTIQAHSGMNELKRFGENLKKNALNERNLKIFFATLWAFYRQTPSGILNLSLRVNDYWDKLDMWHAMAHAAYLLYAVVDEFGLDTRGRMKLTHHQLFKDAADYFNITPDELVSSKNILDAGKDIGSLSFEYYRHKSIPEGLGFHFASELTSLPEFECFLDGFWQHKDIYKFSSQIKTPLNFFSIHTAVEASHRLTSEIMLQKYFQVEA
;
A
#
# COMPACT_ATOMS: atom_id res chain seq x y z
N MET A 1 13.41 -26.89 -5.68
CA MET A 1 12.41 -25.87 -6.06
C MET A 1 11.25 -25.90 -5.07
N ILE A 2 11.54 -25.70 -3.77
CA ILE A 2 10.49 -25.76 -2.74
C ILE A 2 9.77 -24.40 -2.69
N GLY A 3 10.53 -23.30 -2.59
CA GLY A 3 9.95 -21.95 -2.49
C GLY A 3 9.20 -21.38 -3.70
N SER A 4 9.17 -22.04 -4.87
CA SER A 4 8.34 -21.56 -6.00
C SER A 4 6.90 -22.07 -5.93
N ALA A 5 6.68 -23.28 -5.41
CA ALA A 5 5.33 -23.82 -5.27
C ALA A 5 4.56 -23.11 -4.14
N ASP A 6 5.22 -22.90 -3.00
CA ASP A 6 4.64 -22.22 -1.84
C ASP A 6 4.25 -20.76 -2.15
N LEU A 7 5.06 -20.05 -2.93
CA LEU A 7 4.75 -18.68 -3.35
C LEU A 7 3.53 -18.63 -4.29
N GLU A 8 3.44 -19.56 -5.25
CA GLU A 8 2.28 -19.61 -6.16
C GLU A 8 0.99 -19.99 -5.41
N GLU A 9 1.07 -20.87 -4.41
CA GLU A 9 -0.07 -21.19 -3.54
C GLU A 9 -0.51 -19.96 -2.72
N LEU A 10 0.44 -19.22 -2.13
CA LEU A 10 0.15 -17.99 -1.39
C LEU A 10 -0.52 -16.94 -2.29
N LYS A 11 0.02 -16.72 -3.49
CA LYS A 11 -0.54 -15.80 -4.48
C LYS A 11 -1.96 -16.17 -4.89
N THR A 12 -2.18 -17.46 -5.17
CA THR A 12 -3.51 -18.00 -5.51
C THR A 12 -4.48 -17.78 -4.36
N THR A 13 -4.05 -18.03 -3.11
CA THR A 13 -4.86 -17.85 -1.91
C THR A 13 -5.27 -16.39 -1.72
N ILE A 14 -4.34 -15.44 -1.87
CA ILE A 14 -4.63 -14.00 -1.75
C ILE A 14 -5.61 -13.56 -2.85
N GLN A 15 -5.38 -13.96 -4.10
CA GLN A 15 -6.23 -13.58 -5.22
C GLN A 15 -7.65 -14.18 -5.15
N ALA A 16 -7.78 -15.36 -4.54
CA ALA A 16 -9.06 -16.01 -4.31
C ALA A 16 -9.79 -15.51 -3.05
N HIS A 17 -9.14 -14.69 -2.21
CA HIS A 17 -9.72 -14.21 -0.96
C HIS A 17 -10.98 -13.38 -1.23
N SER A 18 -12.02 -13.56 -0.40
CA SER A 18 -13.32 -12.89 -0.57
C SER A 18 -13.22 -11.36 -0.55
N GLY A 19 -12.23 -10.81 0.15
CA GLY A 19 -11.90 -9.39 0.15
C GLY A 19 -11.63 -8.80 -1.24
N MET A 20 -11.08 -9.59 -2.18
CA MET A 20 -10.89 -9.15 -3.57
C MET A 20 -12.21 -8.91 -4.30
N ASN A 21 -13.25 -9.68 -3.97
CA ASN A 21 -14.58 -9.49 -4.56
C ASN A 21 -15.28 -8.27 -3.96
N GLU A 22 -15.12 -8.04 -2.65
CA GLU A 22 -15.64 -6.82 -2.00
C GLU A 22 -14.93 -5.56 -2.51
N LEU A 23 -13.63 -5.62 -2.79
CA LEU A 23 -12.89 -4.53 -3.41
C LEU A 23 -13.44 -4.18 -4.80
N LYS A 24 -13.64 -5.18 -5.65
CA LYS A 24 -14.27 -4.99 -6.97
C LYS A 24 -15.67 -4.38 -6.85
N ARG A 25 -16.47 -4.90 -5.91
CA ARG A 25 -17.82 -4.38 -5.65
C ARG A 25 -17.78 -2.93 -5.17
N PHE A 26 -16.82 -2.57 -4.32
CA PHE A 26 -16.61 -1.19 -3.90
C PHE A 26 -16.27 -0.29 -5.08
N GLY A 27 -15.33 -0.69 -5.94
CA GLY A 27 -14.97 0.04 -7.16
C GLY A 27 -16.17 0.27 -8.09
N GLU A 28 -16.98 -0.77 -8.33
CA GLU A 28 -18.20 -0.67 -9.13
C GLU A 28 -19.25 0.27 -8.51
N ASN A 29 -19.38 0.27 -7.19
CA ASN A 29 -20.26 1.20 -6.49
C ASN A 29 -19.76 2.64 -6.60
N LEU A 30 -18.45 2.85 -6.51
CA LEU A 30 -17.81 4.16 -6.62
C LEU A 30 -17.92 4.73 -8.04
N LYS A 31 -17.91 3.88 -9.08
CA LYS A 31 -18.18 4.27 -10.48
C LYS A 31 -19.64 4.66 -10.73
N LYS A 32 -20.57 4.06 -9.99
CA LYS A 32 -22.01 4.32 -10.14
C LYS A 32 -22.46 5.53 -9.34
N ASN A 33 -21.87 5.74 -8.16
CA ASN A 33 -22.30 6.73 -7.19
C ASN A 33 -21.12 7.56 -6.71
N ALA A 34 -21.14 8.86 -7.02
CA ALA A 34 -20.20 9.80 -6.45
C ALA A 34 -20.37 9.89 -4.92
N LEU A 35 -19.25 9.97 -4.21
CA LEU A 35 -19.21 10.26 -2.79
C LEU A 35 -19.56 11.73 -2.57
N ASN A 36 -20.53 11.99 -1.69
CA ASN A 36 -20.79 13.34 -1.21
C ASN A 36 -19.70 13.78 -0.20
N GLU A 37 -19.75 15.05 0.23
CA GLU A 37 -18.77 15.63 1.16
C GLU A 37 -18.55 14.77 2.43
N ARG A 38 -19.63 14.30 3.05
CA ARG A 38 -19.54 13.44 4.24
C ARG A 38 -18.83 12.12 3.93
N ASN A 39 -19.18 11.48 2.83
CA ASN A 39 -18.60 10.19 2.45
C ASN A 39 -17.15 10.33 1.99
N LEU A 40 -16.77 11.47 1.39
CA LEU A 40 -15.37 11.79 1.10
C LEU A 40 -14.55 11.88 2.39
N LYS A 41 -15.04 12.60 3.41
CA LYS A 41 -14.38 12.67 4.73
C LYS A 41 -14.19 11.27 5.33
N ILE A 42 -15.22 10.43 5.26
CA ILE A 42 -15.15 9.06 5.77
C ILE A 42 -14.12 8.24 4.99
N PHE A 43 -14.17 8.30 3.65
CA PHE A 43 -13.27 7.58 2.78
C PHE A 43 -11.81 7.95 3.03
N PHE A 44 -11.46 9.23 2.98
CA PHE A 44 -10.09 9.69 3.19
C PHE A 44 -9.61 9.46 4.63
N ALA A 45 -10.42 9.72 5.65
CA ALA A 45 -10.00 9.46 7.03
C ALA A 45 -9.78 7.96 7.29
N THR A 46 -10.63 7.09 6.73
CA THR A 46 -10.49 5.63 6.84
C THR A 46 -9.24 5.14 6.12
N LEU A 47 -8.99 5.63 4.90
CA LEU A 47 -7.79 5.28 4.14
C LEU A 47 -6.52 5.77 4.85
N TRP A 48 -6.53 6.99 5.40
CA TRP A 48 -5.42 7.54 6.18
C TRP A 48 -5.09 6.72 7.44
N ALA A 49 -6.10 6.23 8.15
CA ALA A 49 -5.93 5.46 9.37
C ALA A 49 -5.06 4.20 9.16
N PHE A 50 -5.20 3.58 8.00
CA PHE A 50 -4.38 2.48 7.53
C PHE A 50 -3.04 2.98 6.97
N TYR A 51 -3.12 3.84 5.96
CA TYR A 51 -2.01 4.19 5.08
C TYR A 51 -0.84 4.85 5.80
N ARG A 52 -1.11 5.68 6.81
CA ARG A 52 -0.08 6.38 7.60
C ARG A 52 0.98 5.46 8.23
N GLN A 53 0.65 4.18 8.41
CA GLN A 53 1.55 3.20 9.03
C GLN A 53 2.40 2.44 8.00
N THR A 54 2.01 2.46 6.72
CA THR A 54 2.58 1.59 5.69
C THR A 54 4.03 1.96 5.36
N PRO A 55 4.39 3.21 4.97
CA PRO A 55 5.77 3.52 4.59
C PRO A 55 6.78 3.28 5.71
N SER A 56 6.44 3.75 6.93
CA SER A 56 7.29 3.53 8.10
C SER A 56 7.33 2.06 8.54
N GLY A 57 6.28 1.29 8.24
CA GLY A 57 6.22 -0.15 8.47
C GLY A 57 7.17 -0.93 7.55
N ILE A 58 7.15 -0.65 6.24
CA ILE A 58 8.03 -1.29 5.27
C ILE A 58 9.50 -1.02 5.62
N LEU A 59 9.84 0.22 6.00
CA LEU A 59 11.17 0.56 6.50
C LEU A 59 11.55 -0.23 7.76
N ASN A 60 10.61 -0.45 8.68
CA ASN A 60 10.90 -1.25 9.86
C ASN A 60 11.11 -2.73 9.51
N LEU A 61 10.27 -3.28 8.64
CA LEU A 61 10.40 -4.66 8.18
C LEU A 61 11.74 -4.89 7.46
N SER A 62 12.21 -3.92 6.66
CA SER A 62 13.51 -4.05 5.99
C SER A 62 14.69 -4.14 6.97
N LEU A 63 14.68 -3.36 8.04
CA LEU A 63 15.68 -3.46 9.11
C LEU A 63 15.61 -4.83 9.80
N ARG A 64 14.40 -5.31 10.09
CA ARG A 64 14.20 -6.62 10.73
C ARG A 64 14.64 -7.77 9.83
N VAL A 65 14.45 -7.65 8.51
CA VAL A 65 15.01 -8.57 7.51
C VAL A 65 16.53 -8.54 7.55
N ASN A 66 17.15 -7.36 7.60
CA ASN A 66 18.61 -7.29 7.78
C ASN A 66 19.05 -8.05 9.03
N ASP A 67 18.44 -7.77 10.19
CA ASP A 67 18.84 -8.37 11.46
C ASP A 67 18.60 -9.89 11.53
N TYR A 68 17.59 -10.38 10.78
CA TYR A 68 17.36 -11.81 10.62
C TYR A 68 18.47 -12.46 9.80
N TRP A 69 18.73 -11.91 8.60
CA TRP A 69 19.73 -12.48 7.70
C TRP A 69 21.15 -12.26 8.17
N ASP A 70 21.45 -11.23 8.95
CA ASP A 70 22.81 -10.99 9.49
C ASP A 70 23.30 -12.18 10.32
N LYS A 71 22.37 -12.88 10.99
CA LYS A 71 22.63 -14.09 11.77
C LYS A 71 22.87 -15.34 10.92
N LEU A 72 22.48 -15.31 9.65
CA LEU A 72 22.53 -16.45 8.72
C LEU A 72 23.63 -16.26 7.67
N ASP A 73 23.73 -15.06 7.11
CA ASP A 73 24.69 -14.61 6.09
C ASP A 73 24.88 -13.08 6.17
N MET A 74 25.77 -12.64 7.05
CA MET A 74 26.08 -11.21 7.25
C MET A 74 26.56 -10.47 6.00
N TRP A 75 27.15 -11.17 5.02
CA TRP A 75 27.68 -10.53 3.82
C TRP A 75 26.57 -10.14 2.83
N HIS A 76 25.43 -10.84 2.88
CA HIS A 76 24.29 -10.58 2.00
C HIS A 76 23.06 -10.00 2.70
N ALA A 77 23.04 -9.91 4.04
CA ALA A 77 21.93 -9.39 4.83
C ALA A 77 21.41 -8.01 4.34
N MET A 78 22.32 -7.08 4.08
CA MET A 78 22.00 -5.76 3.54
C MET A 78 21.38 -5.83 2.14
N ALA A 79 21.88 -6.75 1.28
CA ALA A 79 21.34 -6.95 -0.06
C ALA A 79 19.91 -7.51 -0.01
N HIS A 80 19.59 -8.33 0.99
CA HIS A 80 18.23 -8.81 1.24
C HIS A 80 17.31 -7.65 1.68
N ALA A 81 17.71 -6.87 2.68
CA ALA A 81 16.94 -5.70 3.13
C ALA A 81 16.70 -4.66 2.02
N ALA A 82 17.64 -4.54 1.08
CA ALA A 82 17.55 -3.59 -0.03
C ALA A 82 16.32 -3.80 -0.93
N TYR A 83 15.81 -5.03 -1.08
CA TYR A 83 14.59 -5.28 -1.86
C TYR A 83 13.35 -4.61 -1.27
N LEU A 84 13.22 -4.66 0.06
CA LEU A 84 12.14 -3.97 0.78
C LEU A 84 12.38 -2.45 0.84
N LEU A 85 13.62 -2.03 1.03
CA LEU A 85 13.97 -0.61 1.00
C LEU A 85 13.63 0.01 -0.36
N TYR A 86 13.93 -0.68 -1.45
CA TYR A 86 13.63 -0.21 -2.80
C TYR A 86 12.13 0.05 -3.00
N ALA A 87 11.27 -0.81 -2.46
CA ALA A 87 9.81 -0.66 -2.51
C ALA A 87 9.26 0.52 -1.69
N VAL A 88 10.08 1.17 -0.86
CA VAL A 88 9.66 2.33 -0.06
C VAL A 88 10.42 3.62 -0.44
N VAL A 89 11.33 3.57 -1.43
CA VAL A 89 12.12 4.75 -1.84
C VAL A 89 11.22 5.86 -2.39
N ASP A 90 10.23 5.50 -3.20
CA ASP A 90 9.24 6.42 -3.77
C ASP A 90 8.22 6.90 -2.73
N GLU A 91 7.90 6.07 -1.73
CA GLU A 91 7.09 6.45 -0.59
C GLU A 91 7.69 7.67 0.16
N PHE A 92 9.03 7.72 0.23
CA PHE A 92 9.80 8.84 0.78
C PHE A 92 10.11 9.96 -0.23
N GLY A 93 9.54 9.88 -1.43
CA GLY A 93 9.61 10.92 -2.46
C GLY A 93 10.93 10.92 -3.23
N LEU A 94 11.70 9.83 -3.24
CA LEU A 94 12.93 9.77 -4.06
C LEU A 94 12.66 9.01 -5.36
N ASP A 95 13.08 9.57 -6.50
CA ASP A 95 12.99 8.86 -7.79
C ASP A 95 14.26 8.04 -8.11
N THR A 96 14.19 7.22 -9.16
CA THR A 96 15.32 6.37 -9.61
C THR A 96 16.58 7.14 -10.04
N ARG A 97 16.50 8.48 -10.15
CA ARG A 97 17.62 9.37 -10.44
C ARG A 97 18.09 10.15 -9.21
N GLY A 98 17.59 9.80 -8.02
CA GLY A 98 17.94 10.46 -6.77
C GLY A 98 17.35 11.86 -6.60
N ARG A 99 16.27 12.19 -7.32
CA ARG A 99 15.61 13.50 -7.20
C ARG A 99 14.46 13.44 -6.22
N MET A 100 14.33 14.48 -5.40
CA MET A 100 13.18 14.65 -4.52
C MET A 100 11.94 15.03 -5.32
N LYS A 101 10.88 14.27 -5.10
CA LYS A 101 9.49 14.47 -5.50
C LYS A 101 8.64 14.58 -4.24
N LEU A 102 7.34 14.85 -4.43
CA LEU A 102 6.39 14.75 -3.33
C LEU A 102 6.36 13.31 -2.83
N THR A 103 6.42 13.18 -1.51
CA THR A 103 6.14 11.91 -0.85
C THR A 103 4.71 11.51 -1.08
N HIS A 104 4.47 10.24 -0.92
CA HIS A 104 3.19 9.58 -0.98
C HIS A 104 2.19 10.13 0.06
N HIS A 105 2.66 10.44 1.27
CA HIS A 105 1.88 11.20 2.27
C HIS A 105 1.56 12.65 1.84
N GLN A 106 2.48 13.34 1.16
CA GLN A 106 2.21 14.68 0.63
C GLN A 106 1.19 14.63 -0.50
N LEU A 107 1.29 13.67 -1.41
CA LEU A 107 0.29 13.43 -2.46
C LEU A 107 -1.09 13.14 -1.85
N PHE A 108 -1.15 12.33 -0.80
CA PHE A 108 -2.40 12.07 -0.06
C PHE A 108 -2.99 13.35 0.52
N LYS A 109 -2.15 14.19 1.14
CA LYS A 109 -2.57 15.48 1.69
C LYS A 109 -3.11 16.39 0.58
N ASP A 110 -2.42 16.51 -0.54
CA ASP A 110 -2.87 17.32 -1.69
C ASP A 110 -4.23 16.84 -2.22
N ALA A 111 -4.45 15.52 -2.23
CA ALA A 111 -5.74 14.93 -2.59
C ALA A 111 -6.86 15.31 -1.60
N ALA A 112 -6.59 15.20 -0.30
CA ALA A 112 -7.54 15.56 0.76
C ALA A 112 -7.86 17.07 0.76
N ASP A 113 -6.84 17.92 0.63
CA ASP A 113 -6.97 19.38 0.58
C ASP A 113 -7.88 19.81 -0.57
N TYR A 114 -7.80 19.15 -1.74
CA TYR A 114 -8.66 19.45 -2.88
C TYR A 114 -10.15 19.28 -2.57
N PHE A 115 -10.48 18.27 -1.76
CA PHE A 115 -11.84 18.03 -1.29
C PHE A 115 -12.21 18.86 -0.05
N ASN A 116 -11.35 19.82 0.34
CA ASN A 116 -11.48 20.65 1.54
C ASN A 116 -11.55 19.82 2.83
N ILE A 117 -10.84 18.68 2.88
CA ILE A 117 -10.74 17.84 4.07
C ILE A 117 -9.53 18.29 4.87
N THR A 118 -9.76 18.71 6.10
CA THR A 118 -8.71 19.22 6.99
C THR A 118 -7.92 18.09 7.65
N PRO A 119 -6.68 18.34 8.12
CA PRO A 119 -5.92 17.36 8.90
C PRO A 119 -6.66 16.82 10.13
N ASP A 120 -7.42 17.69 10.83
CA ASP A 120 -8.22 17.28 11.99
C ASP A 120 -9.35 16.33 11.59
N GLU A 121 -9.96 16.52 10.41
CA GLU A 121 -10.97 15.61 9.88
C GLU A 121 -10.40 14.26 9.46
N LEU A 122 -9.15 14.19 9.00
CA LEU A 122 -8.45 12.94 8.65
C LEU A 122 -8.14 12.06 9.86
N VAL A 123 -7.92 12.66 11.03
CA VAL A 123 -7.60 11.93 12.28
C VAL A 123 -8.81 11.81 13.23
N SER A 124 -9.94 12.43 12.87
CA SER A 124 -11.16 12.40 13.67
C SER A 124 -11.77 11.00 13.67
N SER A 125 -11.90 10.41 14.87
CA SER A 125 -12.53 9.09 15.06
C SER A 125 -13.98 9.02 14.56
N LYS A 126 -14.65 10.16 14.38
CA LYS A 126 -16.02 10.25 13.82
C LYS A 126 -16.07 9.98 12.32
N ASN A 127 -14.95 10.18 11.62
CA ASN A 127 -14.84 9.96 10.17
C ASN A 127 -14.13 8.64 9.85
N ILE A 128 -13.52 7.97 10.83
CA ILE A 128 -12.76 6.74 10.60
C ILE A 128 -13.65 5.54 10.92
N LEU A 129 -13.90 4.69 9.93
CA LEU A 129 -14.55 3.40 10.14
C LEU A 129 -13.65 2.46 10.95
N ASP A 130 -14.23 1.64 11.82
CA ASP A 130 -13.47 0.76 12.70
C ASP A 130 -12.57 -0.21 11.92
N ALA A 131 -13.04 -0.71 10.77
CA ALA A 131 -12.22 -1.54 9.87
C ALA A 131 -10.91 -0.87 9.43
N GLY A 132 -10.91 0.47 9.23
CA GLY A 132 -9.69 1.22 8.90
C GLY A 132 -8.73 1.36 10.09
N LYS A 133 -9.25 1.43 11.32
CA LYS A 133 -8.43 1.41 12.54
C LYS A 133 -7.82 0.03 12.76
N ASP A 134 -8.62 -1.00 12.54
CA ASP A 134 -8.21 -2.40 12.73
C ASP A 134 -7.09 -2.75 11.75
N ILE A 135 -7.28 -2.46 10.45
CA ILE A 135 -6.23 -2.74 9.45
C ILE A 135 -4.99 -1.86 9.67
N GLY A 136 -5.12 -0.59 10.08
CA GLY A 136 -3.96 0.23 10.46
C GLY A 136 -3.19 -0.32 11.66
N SER A 137 -3.90 -0.87 12.66
CA SER A 137 -3.30 -1.53 13.82
C SER A 137 -2.62 -2.83 13.43
N LEU A 138 -3.25 -3.64 12.57
CA LEU A 138 -2.65 -4.86 12.03
C LEU A 138 -1.41 -4.54 11.20
N SER A 139 -1.45 -3.54 10.31
CA SER A 139 -0.28 -3.08 9.57
C SER A 139 0.88 -2.73 10.51
N PHE A 140 0.59 -1.99 11.58
CA PHE A 140 1.61 -1.67 12.58
C PHE A 140 2.23 -2.93 13.20
N GLU A 141 1.39 -3.86 13.65
CA GLU A 141 1.81 -5.12 14.28
C GLU A 141 2.59 -6.05 13.34
N TYR A 142 2.11 -6.28 12.11
CA TYR A 142 2.74 -7.19 11.15
C TYR A 142 4.12 -6.69 10.72
N TYR A 143 4.23 -5.40 10.42
CA TYR A 143 5.51 -4.83 10.00
C TYR A 143 6.55 -4.81 11.12
N ARG A 144 6.14 -4.62 12.39
CA ARG A 144 7.07 -4.33 13.49
C ARG A 144 7.28 -5.45 14.48
N HIS A 145 6.30 -6.32 14.68
CA HIS A 145 6.25 -7.21 15.84
C HIS A 145 6.03 -8.67 15.49
N LYS A 146 5.24 -8.98 14.45
CA LYS A 146 5.02 -10.37 13.99
C LYS A 146 6.29 -10.99 13.44
N SER A 147 6.37 -12.32 13.36
CA SER A 147 7.56 -13.00 12.85
C SER A 147 7.94 -12.53 11.43
N ILE A 148 9.21 -12.72 11.02
CA ILE A 148 9.67 -12.37 9.67
C ILE A 148 8.78 -12.95 8.56
N PRO A 149 8.41 -14.26 8.56
CA PRO A 149 7.54 -14.81 7.52
C PRO A 149 6.14 -14.18 7.53
N GLU A 150 5.57 -13.91 8.71
CA GLU A 150 4.28 -13.23 8.80
C GLU A 150 4.35 -11.79 8.27
N GLY A 151 5.42 -11.05 8.59
CA GLY A 151 5.63 -9.69 8.09
C GLY A 151 5.83 -9.64 6.58
N LEU A 152 6.64 -10.55 6.03
CA LEU A 152 6.86 -10.68 4.58
C LEU A 152 5.58 -11.10 3.84
N GLY A 153 4.81 -12.04 4.41
CA GLY A 153 3.54 -12.47 3.84
C GLY A 153 2.49 -11.35 3.85
N PHE A 154 2.41 -10.58 4.94
CA PHE A 154 1.55 -9.40 5.02
C PHE A 154 1.94 -8.33 3.99
N HIS A 155 3.23 -8.02 3.88
CA HIS A 155 3.73 -7.06 2.90
C HIS A 155 3.38 -7.50 1.47
N PHE A 156 3.67 -8.74 1.12
CA PHE A 156 3.34 -9.28 -0.20
C PHE A 156 1.84 -9.24 -0.50
N ALA A 157 0.99 -9.55 0.49
CA ALA A 157 -0.47 -9.41 0.32
C ALA A 157 -0.87 -7.94 0.09
N SER A 158 -0.27 -6.99 0.80
CA SER A 158 -0.46 -5.55 0.56
C SER A 158 -0.12 -5.18 -0.89
N GLU A 159 1.08 -5.52 -1.36
CA GLU A 159 1.55 -5.21 -2.73
C GLU A 159 0.76 -5.93 -3.83
N LEU A 160 0.20 -7.11 -3.54
CA LEU A 160 -0.59 -7.85 -4.52
C LEU A 160 -2.02 -7.28 -4.67
N THR A 161 -2.52 -6.61 -3.64
CA THR A 161 -3.89 -6.06 -3.57
C THR A 161 -3.96 -4.56 -3.85
N SER A 162 -2.85 -3.84 -3.69
CA SER A 162 -2.73 -2.39 -3.91
C SER A 162 -3.10 -1.97 -5.33
N LEU A 163 -2.52 -2.58 -6.37
CA LEU A 163 -2.82 -2.21 -7.76
C LEU A 163 -4.33 -2.23 -8.07
N PRO A 164 -5.07 -3.35 -7.86
CA PRO A 164 -6.51 -3.36 -8.12
C PRO A 164 -7.29 -2.42 -7.19
N GLU A 165 -6.79 -2.12 -5.98
CA GLU A 165 -7.41 -1.15 -5.08
C GLU A 165 -7.32 0.27 -5.64
N PHE A 166 -6.11 0.70 -5.99
CA PHE A 166 -5.87 2.04 -6.54
C PHE A 166 -6.49 2.24 -7.92
N GLU A 167 -6.56 1.20 -8.76
CA GLU A 167 -7.31 1.23 -10.01
C GLU A 167 -8.82 1.45 -9.76
N CYS A 168 -9.40 0.73 -8.80
CA CYS A 168 -10.82 0.91 -8.43
C CYS A 168 -11.11 2.34 -7.96
N PHE A 169 -10.22 2.92 -7.15
CA PHE A 169 -10.38 4.29 -6.65
C PHE A 169 -10.21 5.31 -7.77
N LEU A 170 -9.13 5.20 -8.54
CA LEU A 170 -8.82 6.13 -9.63
C LEU A 170 -9.96 6.16 -10.66
N ASP A 171 -10.42 4.99 -11.10
CA ASP A 171 -11.51 4.90 -12.07
C ASP A 171 -12.82 5.47 -11.49
N GLY A 172 -13.15 5.14 -10.24
CA GLY A 172 -14.37 5.60 -9.59
C GLY A 172 -14.43 7.12 -9.45
N PHE A 173 -13.32 7.74 -9.02
CA PHE A 173 -13.20 9.19 -8.99
C PHE A 173 -13.27 9.80 -10.40
N TRP A 174 -12.59 9.20 -11.38
CA TRP A 174 -12.56 9.70 -12.74
C TRP A 174 -13.91 9.62 -13.46
N GLN A 175 -14.69 8.58 -13.20
CA GLN A 175 -16.05 8.40 -13.74
C GLN A 175 -16.98 9.56 -13.37
N HIS A 176 -16.70 10.23 -12.26
CA HIS A 176 -17.44 11.39 -11.75
C HIS A 176 -16.65 12.70 -11.85
N LYS A 177 -15.72 12.81 -12.81
CA LYS A 177 -14.85 13.99 -13.00
C LYS A 177 -15.60 15.32 -13.07
N ASP A 178 -16.80 15.36 -13.62
CA ASP A 178 -17.56 16.61 -13.75
C ASP A 178 -18.15 17.05 -12.40
N ILE A 179 -18.53 16.09 -11.55
CA ILE A 179 -19.01 16.34 -10.19
C ILE A 179 -17.85 16.85 -9.32
N TYR A 180 -16.70 16.18 -9.41
CA TYR A 180 -15.52 16.55 -8.65
C TYR A 180 -14.70 17.68 -9.28
N LYS A 181 -15.05 18.13 -10.49
CA LYS A 181 -14.39 19.21 -11.25
C LYS A 181 -12.92 18.92 -11.61
N PHE A 182 -12.62 17.67 -11.95
CA PHE A 182 -11.29 17.29 -12.45
C PHE A 182 -11.10 17.70 -13.91
N SER A 183 -9.95 18.31 -14.21
CA SER A 183 -9.61 18.80 -15.56
C SER A 183 -8.64 17.90 -16.34
N SER A 184 -7.94 16.98 -15.68
CA SER A 184 -7.02 16.00 -16.31
C SER A 184 -6.81 14.78 -15.41
N GLN A 185 -6.19 13.68 -15.84
CA GLN A 185 -5.75 12.61 -14.91
C GLN A 185 -4.30 12.80 -14.43
N ILE A 186 -3.48 13.50 -15.22
CA ILE A 186 -2.01 13.49 -15.08
C ILE A 186 -1.51 14.62 -14.15
N LYS A 187 -2.32 15.67 -13.95
CA LYS A 187 -2.03 16.78 -13.04
C LYS A 187 -3.24 17.07 -12.18
N THR A 188 -3.57 16.12 -11.31
CA THR A 188 -4.74 16.26 -10.45
C THR A 188 -4.49 15.89 -9.00
N PRO A 189 -5.43 16.27 -8.13
CA PRO A 189 -5.59 15.67 -6.81
C PRO A 189 -5.57 14.14 -6.81
N LEU A 190 -5.83 13.49 -7.96
CA LEU A 190 -5.76 12.04 -8.10
C LEU A 190 -4.33 11.48 -8.26
N ASN A 191 -3.30 12.33 -8.23
CA ASN A 191 -1.90 11.89 -8.33
C ASN A 191 -1.53 10.87 -7.26
N PHE A 192 -2.12 10.98 -6.07
CA PHE A 192 -1.99 9.96 -5.03
C PHE A 192 -2.45 8.59 -5.52
N PHE A 193 -3.61 8.48 -6.18
CA PHE A 193 -4.08 7.18 -6.67
C PHE A 193 -3.33 6.72 -7.92
N SER A 194 -2.98 7.64 -8.82
CA SER A 194 -2.34 7.28 -10.10
C SER A 194 -0.89 6.81 -9.96
N ILE A 195 -0.12 7.33 -8.99
CA ILE A 195 1.27 6.88 -8.81
C ILE A 195 1.34 5.39 -8.46
N HIS A 196 0.41 4.89 -7.64
CA HIS A 196 0.34 3.48 -7.27
C HIS A 196 0.01 2.60 -8.51
N THR A 197 -0.72 3.09 -9.51
CA THR A 197 -0.88 2.31 -10.78
C THR A 197 0.41 2.15 -11.59
N ALA A 198 1.46 2.93 -11.30
CA ALA A 198 2.73 2.90 -12.03
C ALA A 198 3.86 2.16 -11.29
N VAL A 199 3.85 2.14 -9.95
CA VAL A 199 4.97 1.64 -9.12
C VAL A 199 4.73 0.24 -8.54
N GLU A 200 3.47 -0.15 -8.33
CA GLU A 200 3.08 -1.38 -7.60
C GLU A 200 3.59 -2.67 -8.25
N ALA A 201 3.72 -2.71 -9.59
CA ALA A 201 4.31 -3.86 -10.26
C ALA A 201 5.75 -4.12 -9.83
N SER A 202 6.50 -3.06 -9.54
CA SER A 202 7.87 -3.16 -9.04
C SER A 202 7.91 -3.58 -7.58
N HIS A 203 7.02 -3.05 -6.74
CA HIS A 203 6.96 -3.39 -5.32
C HIS A 203 6.56 -4.85 -5.09
N ARG A 204 5.60 -5.34 -5.89
CA ARG A 204 5.24 -6.75 -5.92
C ARG A 204 6.44 -7.63 -6.27
N LEU A 205 7.22 -7.26 -7.30
CA LEU A 205 8.38 -8.04 -7.73
C LEU A 205 9.43 -8.16 -6.62
N THR A 206 9.76 -7.06 -5.93
CA THR A 206 10.74 -7.11 -4.84
C THR A 206 10.24 -7.91 -3.64
N SER A 207 8.93 -7.85 -3.35
CA SER A 207 8.28 -8.70 -2.34
C SER A 207 8.33 -10.20 -2.69
N GLU A 208 8.02 -10.56 -3.94
CA GLU A 208 8.11 -11.95 -4.44
C GLU A 208 9.54 -12.50 -4.29
N ILE A 209 10.55 -11.71 -4.69
CA ILE A 209 11.96 -12.11 -4.55
C ILE A 209 12.34 -12.37 -3.09
N MET A 210 11.86 -11.53 -2.16
CA MET A 210 12.18 -11.70 -0.74
C MET A 210 11.52 -12.92 -0.12
N LEU A 211 10.28 -13.23 -0.47
CA LEU A 211 9.63 -14.46 -0.05
C LEU A 211 10.32 -15.70 -0.61
N GLN A 212 10.71 -15.69 -1.89
CA GLN A 212 11.46 -16.81 -2.49
C GLN A 212 12.78 -17.05 -1.76
N LYS A 213 13.50 -15.98 -1.41
CA LYS A 213 14.75 -16.07 -0.65
C LYS A 213 14.51 -16.62 0.76
N TYR A 214 13.43 -16.20 1.42
CA TYR A 214 13.05 -16.74 2.73
C TYR A 214 12.79 -18.26 2.64
N PHE A 215 11.94 -18.69 1.70
CA PHE A 215 11.61 -20.11 1.53
C PHE A 215 12.81 -20.99 1.15
N GLN A 216 13.85 -20.44 0.54
CA GLN A 216 15.08 -21.18 0.23
C GLN A 216 15.96 -21.45 1.45
N VAL A 217 15.85 -20.61 2.48
CA VAL A 217 16.67 -20.69 3.70
C VAL A 217 16.02 -21.59 4.75
N GLU A 218 14.68 -21.63 4.80
CA GLU A 218 13.91 -22.43 5.75
C GLU A 218 13.55 -23.85 5.25
N ALA A 219 13.89 -24.19 4.01
CA ALA A 219 13.67 -25.51 3.41
C ALA A 219 14.83 -26.47 3.65
#